data_AF-A0A4Q9QKP5-F1
#
_entry.id   AF-A0A4Q9QKP5-F1
#
_cell.length_a   1.000
_cell.length_b   1.000
_cell.length_c   1.000
_cell.angle_alpha   90.00
_cell.angle_beta   90.00
_cell.angle_gamma   90.00
#
_symmetry.space_group_name_H-M   'P 1'
#
loop_
_entity.id
_entity.type
_entity.pdbx_description
1 polymer ?
#
loop_
_entity_poly.entity_id
_entity_poly.type
_entity_poly.pdbx_seq_one_letter_code
_entity_poly.pdbx_strand_id
1 'polypeptide(L)'
;MADSSISIGKVITTSTSFVDKAVEFRHFMLLISFLLALDSCLMIFYKKNLLQSFDHLSAPEVSVAGALVFLGIFAFLMALFFPVLRHVLLAVTTWIKYCYPTKNKERDHDFRYPSTVRREALIERDKLIIELLEKQDEQKSSHETNMNIGFGLVIMFAVNYLILGTDQALTLAQTAATVPGIIAGFWISLSIQFVFGIFIIFLLVVLTMSLTPDTNEKFYLPESDMEKAARTERERKMKSSAGVHLD
;
A
#
# COMPACT_ATOMS: atom_id res chain seq x y z
N MET A 1 6.92 -6.62 48.73
CA MET A 1 7.75 -6.84 47.53
C MET A 1 6.94 -7.65 46.50
N ALA A 2 5.98 -7.02 45.80
CA ALA A 2 5.09 -7.73 44.86
C ALA A 2 4.69 -6.89 43.62
N ASP A 3 5.38 -5.78 43.32
CA ASP A 3 4.96 -4.84 42.27
C ASP A 3 5.74 -4.94 40.94
N SER A 4 6.81 -5.75 40.85
CA SER A 4 7.64 -5.83 39.63
C SER A 4 7.20 -6.91 38.63
N SER A 5 6.55 -7.99 39.08
CA SER A 5 6.11 -9.10 38.22
C SER A 5 4.86 -8.77 37.40
N ILE A 6 3.99 -7.92 37.92
CA ILE A 6 2.75 -7.48 37.25
C ILE A 6 3.07 -6.55 36.07
N SER A 7 4.12 -5.72 36.18
CA SER A 7 4.55 -4.81 35.12
C SER A 7 5.18 -5.55 33.93
N ILE A 8 6.08 -6.51 34.20
CA ILE A 8 6.75 -7.29 33.15
C ILE A 8 5.76 -8.19 32.42
N GLY A 9 4.83 -8.84 33.14
CA GLY A 9 3.79 -9.66 32.51
C GLY A 9 2.87 -8.86 31.59
N LYS A 10 2.54 -7.62 31.97
CA LYS A 10 1.73 -6.70 31.16
C LYS A 10 2.51 -6.19 29.94
N VAL A 11 3.80 -5.88 30.08
CA VAL A 11 4.66 -5.50 28.95
C VAL A 11 4.85 -6.66 27.98
N ILE A 12 5.10 -7.87 28.47
CA ILE A 12 5.26 -9.06 27.64
C ILE A 12 3.96 -9.36 26.89
N THR A 13 2.80 -9.41 27.57
CA THR A 13 1.51 -9.65 26.89
C THR A 13 1.13 -8.55 25.91
N THR A 14 1.47 -7.28 26.20
CA THR A 14 1.27 -6.18 25.25
C THR A 14 2.19 -6.37 24.03
N SER A 15 3.46 -6.74 24.24
CA SER A 15 4.41 -7.07 23.17
C SER A 15 3.98 -8.27 22.35
N THR A 16 3.44 -9.34 22.94
CA THR A 16 2.90 -10.48 22.18
C THR A 16 1.68 -10.07 21.36
N SER A 17 0.78 -9.24 21.90
CA SER A 17 -0.37 -8.73 21.12
C SER A 17 0.04 -7.76 20.00
N PHE A 18 1.11 -6.99 20.20
CA PHE A 18 1.71 -6.15 19.17
C PHE A 18 2.40 -7.00 18.11
N VAL A 19 3.06 -8.10 18.49
CA VAL A 19 3.65 -9.05 17.55
C VAL A 19 2.57 -9.77 16.75
N ASP A 20 1.50 -10.26 17.39
CA ASP A 20 0.37 -10.90 16.69
C ASP A 20 -0.35 -9.91 15.75
N LYS A 21 -0.48 -8.64 16.12
CA LYS A 21 -0.99 -7.59 15.22
C LYS A 21 0.02 -7.20 14.14
N ALA A 22 1.32 -7.27 14.42
CA ALA A 22 2.40 -7.04 13.45
C ALA A 22 2.57 -8.20 12.47
N VAL A 23 1.99 -9.38 12.73
CA VAL A 23 1.84 -10.44 11.72
C VAL A 23 0.85 -10.02 10.63
N GLU A 24 -0.09 -9.11 10.92
CA GLU A 24 -0.83 -8.45 9.84
C GLU A 24 0.13 -7.58 9.02
N PHE A 25 0.23 -7.91 7.74
CA PHE A 25 1.08 -7.25 6.76
C PHE A 25 1.03 -5.71 6.83
N ARG A 26 -0.15 -5.14 7.12
CA ARG A 26 -0.34 -3.69 7.32
C ARG A 26 0.51 -3.10 8.45
N HIS A 27 0.47 -3.71 9.62
CA HIS A 27 1.17 -3.22 10.80
C HIS A 27 2.68 -3.42 10.66
N PHE A 28 3.11 -4.51 10.02
CA PHE A 28 4.51 -4.75 9.67
C PHE A 28 5.07 -3.64 8.78
N MET A 29 4.37 -3.28 7.70
CA MET A 29 4.79 -2.20 6.81
C MET A 29 4.85 -0.85 7.54
N LEU A 30 3.90 -0.58 8.44
CA LEU A 30 3.89 0.61 9.28
C LEU A 30 5.11 0.66 10.22
N LEU A 31 5.43 -0.46 10.87
CA LEU A 31 6.57 -0.57 11.77
C LEU A 31 7.89 -0.34 11.03
N ILE A 32 8.09 -0.96 9.86
CA ILE A 32 9.31 -0.74 9.07
C ILE A 32 9.40 0.71 8.61
N SER A 33 8.29 1.29 8.13
CA SER A 33 8.26 2.70 7.72
C SER A 33 8.63 3.63 8.88
N PHE A 34 8.15 3.32 10.08
CA PHE A 34 8.49 4.05 11.31
C PHE A 34 9.98 3.95 11.63
N LEU A 35 10.56 2.75 11.57
CA LEU A 35 11.99 2.53 11.82
C LEU A 35 12.87 3.28 10.81
N LEU A 36 12.49 3.25 9.52
CA LEU A 36 13.20 3.98 8.46
C LEU A 36 13.12 5.50 8.67
N ALA A 37 11.94 6.01 9.03
CA ALA A 37 11.75 7.42 9.33
C ALA A 37 12.55 7.86 10.57
N LEU A 38 12.59 7.01 11.60
CA LEU A 38 13.36 7.25 12.82
C LEU A 38 14.86 7.29 12.51
N ASP A 39 15.36 6.32 11.74
CA ASP A 39 16.76 6.28 11.32
C ASP A 39 17.13 7.50 10.47
N SER A 40 16.27 7.89 9.53
CA SER A 40 16.43 9.12 8.75
C SER A 40 16.47 10.38 9.63
N CYS A 41 15.60 10.46 10.63
CA CYS A 41 15.56 11.57 11.58
C CYS A 41 16.84 11.64 12.43
N LEU A 42 17.27 10.50 12.98
CA LEU A 42 18.52 10.38 13.73
C LEU A 42 19.73 10.77 12.88
N MET A 43 19.72 10.39 11.61
CA MET A 43 20.79 10.72 10.70
C MET A 43 20.84 12.22 10.36
N ILE A 44 19.69 12.84 10.08
CA ILE A 44 19.60 14.27 9.74
C ILE A 44 20.00 15.16 10.93
N PHE A 45 19.47 14.88 12.13
CA PHE A 45 19.66 15.76 13.28
C PHE A 45 20.90 15.44 14.11
N TYR A 46 21.26 14.17 14.23
CA TYR A 46 22.31 13.72 15.15
C TYR A 46 23.50 13.07 14.43
N LYS A 47 23.44 12.88 13.10
CA LYS A 47 24.48 12.20 12.30
C LYS A 47 24.85 10.82 12.85
N LYS A 48 23.89 10.13 13.45
CA LYS A 48 24.03 8.79 14.02
C LYS A 48 23.04 7.86 13.33
N ASN A 49 23.49 6.65 13.02
CA ASN A 49 22.58 5.57 12.66
C ASN A 49 21.87 5.05 13.93
N LEU A 50 20.66 4.53 13.77
CA LEU A 50 19.93 3.79 14.78
C LEU A 50 20.79 2.69 15.44
N LEU A 51 21.61 1.95 14.68
CA LEU A 51 22.51 0.92 15.21
C LEU A 51 23.60 1.49 16.14
N GLN A 52 24.23 2.61 15.75
CA GLN A 52 25.27 3.27 16.56
C GLN A 52 24.68 3.97 17.80
N SER A 53 23.40 4.32 17.75
CA SER A 53 22.68 4.93 18.88
C SER A 53 22.46 3.95 20.04
N PHE A 54 22.53 2.63 19.79
CA PHE A 54 22.46 1.61 20.84
C PHE A 54 23.82 1.24 21.45
N ASP A 55 24.93 1.46 20.73
CA ASP A 55 26.27 1.03 21.14
C ASP A 55 26.86 1.90 22.26
N HIS A 56 26.50 3.19 22.25
CA HIS A 56 26.75 4.10 23.37
C HIS A 56 25.42 4.67 23.84
N LEU A 57 24.87 4.08 24.93
CA LEU A 57 23.77 4.60 25.75
C LEU A 57 24.10 5.94 26.45
N SER A 58 24.92 6.79 25.83
CA SER A 58 24.95 8.22 26.09
C SER A 58 23.69 8.80 25.48
N ALA A 59 22.56 8.54 26.16
CA ALA A 59 21.25 9.01 25.76
C ALA A 59 21.37 10.51 25.44
N PRO A 60 21.11 10.95 24.20
CA PRO A 60 20.62 12.32 24.04
C PRO A 60 19.41 12.41 24.95
N GLU A 61 19.28 13.47 25.75
CA GLU A 61 18.03 13.73 26.46
C GLU A 61 16.94 13.91 25.39
N VAL A 62 16.31 12.80 24.99
CA VAL A 62 15.22 12.82 24.01
C VAL A 62 14.07 13.47 24.75
N SER A 63 13.92 14.77 24.51
CA SER A 63 12.77 15.53 24.96
C SER A 63 11.51 14.77 24.57
N VAL A 64 10.66 14.47 25.55
CA VAL A 64 9.35 13.84 25.32
C VAL A 64 8.54 14.65 24.30
N ALA A 65 8.71 15.98 24.27
CA ALA A 65 8.11 16.83 23.26
C ALA A 65 8.66 16.55 21.85
N GLY A 66 9.97 16.30 21.71
CA GLY A 66 10.58 15.90 20.44
C GLY A 66 10.05 14.56 19.92
N ALA A 67 9.88 13.57 20.80
CA ALA A 67 9.27 12.29 20.43
C ALA A 67 7.80 12.43 20.00
N LEU A 68 7.02 13.27 20.69
CA LEU A 68 5.63 13.57 20.33
C LEU A 68 5.53 14.30 18.98
N VAL A 69 6.40 15.27 18.73
CA VAL A 69 6.47 15.98 17.44
C VAL A 69 6.84 15.03 16.32
N PHE A 70 7.84 14.16 16.52
CA PHE A 70 8.20 13.13 15.55
C PHE A 70 7.04 12.19 15.25
N LEU A 71 6.36 11.67 16.28
CA LEU A 71 5.21 10.80 16.11
C LEU A 71 4.06 11.51 15.37
N GLY A 72 3.82 12.79 15.68
CA GLY A 72 2.83 13.62 15.00
C GLY A 72 3.15 13.83 13.52
N ILE A 73 4.41 14.15 13.19
CA ILE A 73 4.87 14.29 11.81
C ILE A 73 4.77 12.96 11.06
N PHE A 74 5.20 11.85 11.69
CA PHE A 74 5.10 10.53 11.11
C PHE A 74 3.64 10.13 10.84
N ALA A 75 2.74 10.36 11.81
CA ALA A 75 1.32 10.11 11.64
C ALA A 75 0.73 10.98 10.52
N PHE A 76 1.10 12.26 10.44
CA PHE A 76 0.70 13.14 9.35
C PHE A 76 1.18 12.64 7.98
N LEU A 77 2.43 12.18 7.90
CA LEU A 77 2.99 11.66 6.66
C LEU A 77 2.24 10.40 6.19
N MET A 78 2.02 9.45 7.09
CA MET A 78 1.35 8.18 6.78
C MET A 78 -0.15 8.33 6.54
N ALA A 79 -0.83 9.19 7.29
CA ALA A 79 -2.29 9.33 7.23
C ALA A 79 -2.77 10.32 6.16
N LEU A 80 -1.95 11.31 5.77
CA LEU A 80 -2.39 12.39 4.88
C LEU A 80 -1.44 12.57 3.70
N PHE A 81 -0.15 12.81 3.94
CA PHE A 81 0.77 13.16 2.85
C PHE A 81 0.96 12.04 1.83
N PHE A 82 1.26 10.81 2.26
CA PHE A 82 1.47 9.70 1.35
C PHE A 82 0.20 9.28 0.60
N PRO A 83 -0.99 9.18 1.23
CA PRO A 83 -2.23 8.99 0.50
C PRO A 83 -2.46 10.04 -0.60
N VAL A 84 -2.31 11.33 -0.26
CA VAL A 84 -2.50 12.42 -1.24
C VAL A 84 -1.47 12.33 -2.36
N LEU A 85 -0.20 12.14 -2.03
CA LEU A 85 0.87 12.00 -3.02
C LEU A 85 0.61 10.81 -3.96
N ARG A 86 0.20 9.65 -3.42
CA ARG A 86 -0.17 8.48 -4.22
C ARG A 86 -1.34 8.80 -5.16
N HIS A 87 -2.40 9.45 -4.69
CA HIS A 87 -3.53 9.83 -5.54
C HIS A 87 -3.12 10.81 -6.65
N VAL A 88 -2.23 11.77 -6.37
CA VAL A 88 -1.66 12.65 -7.39
C VAL A 88 -0.89 11.85 -8.44
N LEU A 89 -0.02 10.92 -8.02
CA LEU A 89 0.72 10.06 -8.95
C LEU A 89 -0.22 9.16 -9.77
N LEU A 90 -1.25 8.58 -9.15
CA LEU A 90 -2.27 7.78 -9.84
C LEU A 90 -3.03 8.58 -10.88
N ALA A 91 -3.35 9.83 -10.58
CA ALA A 91 -3.98 10.73 -11.55
C ALA A 91 -3.06 10.95 -12.76
N VAL A 92 -1.76 11.14 -12.53
CA VAL A 92 -0.75 11.27 -13.59
C VAL A 92 -0.61 10.00 -14.42
N THR A 93 -0.50 8.82 -13.78
CA THR A 93 -0.38 7.54 -14.52
C THR A 93 -1.64 7.24 -15.33
N THR A 94 -2.81 7.55 -14.78
CA THR A 94 -4.10 7.41 -15.47
C THR A 94 -4.22 8.39 -16.64
N TRP A 95 -3.77 9.63 -16.47
CA TRP A 95 -3.71 10.62 -17.53
C TRP A 95 -2.83 10.16 -18.70
N ILE A 96 -1.63 9.65 -18.40
CA ILE A 96 -0.72 9.09 -19.42
C ILE A 96 -1.38 7.92 -20.16
N LYS A 97 -2.06 7.03 -19.44
CA LYS A 97 -2.80 5.90 -20.04
C LYS A 97 -3.96 6.36 -20.93
N TYR A 98 -4.63 7.45 -20.55
CA TYR A 98 -5.69 8.05 -21.37
C TYR A 98 -5.12 8.66 -22.66
N CYS A 99 -3.96 9.31 -22.59
CA CYS A 99 -3.26 9.83 -23.77
C CYS A 99 -2.73 8.72 -24.70
N TYR A 100 -2.42 7.53 -24.17
CA TYR A 100 -1.95 6.37 -24.94
C TYR A 100 -2.94 5.20 -24.82
N PRO A 101 -4.10 5.27 -25.51
CA PRO A 101 -5.10 4.23 -25.42
C PRO A 101 -4.57 2.91 -25.99
N THR A 102 -4.45 1.90 -25.13
CA THR A 102 -4.26 0.52 -25.57
C THR A 102 -5.57 -0.02 -26.17
N LYS A 103 -5.48 -0.59 -27.38
CA LYS A 103 -6.63 -1.03 -28.18
C LYS A 103 -7.52 -2.06 -27.45
N ASN A 104 -8.82 -1.81 -27.54
CA ASN A 104 -9.98 -2.72 -27.41
C ASN A 104 -9.95 -3.75 -26.28
N LYS A 105 -10.49 -3.39 -25.11
CA LYS A 105 -11.19 -4.35 -24.26
C LYS A 105 -12.60 -4.53 -24.81
N GLU A 106 -12.96 -5.75 -25.21
CA GLU A 106 -14.35 -6.13 -25.44
C GLU A 106 -15.19 -5.78 -24.20
N ARG A 107 -16.37 -5.22 -24.44
CA ARG A 107 -17.32 -4.92 -23.37
C ARG A 107 -17.96 -6.24 -22.94
N ASP A 108 -17.42 -6.84 -21.89
CA ASP A 108 -18.10 -7.93 -21.20
C ASP A 108 -19.37 -7.37 -20.51
N HIS A 109 -20.52 -7.94 -20.86
CA HIS A 109 -21.84 -7.49 -20.45
C HIS A 109 -22.26 -8.03 -19.08
N ASP A 110 -21.57 -9.06 -18.56
CA ASP A 110 -21.82 -9.62 -17.23
C ASP A 110 -21.24 -8.76 -16.11
N PHE A 111 -20.47 -7.73 -16.47
CA PHE A 111 -19.81 -6.82 -15.56
C PHE A 111 -20.50 -5.46 -15.54
N ARG A 112 -21.20 -5.17 -14.43
CA ARG A 112 -21.93 -3.92 -14.22
C ARG A 112 -21.17 -2.95 -13.32
N TYR A 113 -21.50 -1.67 -13.40
CA TYR A 113 -20.95 -0.68 -12.47
C TYR A 113 -21.64 -0.79 -11.11
N PRO A 114 -20.91 -0.78 -9.98
CA PRO A 114 -21.47 -0.84 -8.62
C PRO A 114 -22.52 0.24 -8.37
N SER A 115 -22.35 1.43 -8.93
CA SER A 115 -23.31 2.53 -8.81
C SER A 115 -24.67 2.24 -9.43
N THR A 116 -24.69 1.55 -10.58
CA THR A 116 -25.94 1.16 -11.24
C THR A 116 -26.62 0.01 -10.51
N VAL A 117 -25.83 -0.99 -10.07
CA VAL A 117 -26.33 -2.14 -9.31
C VAL A 117 -26.88 -1.72 -7.95
N ARG A 118 -26.21 -0.79 -7.25
CA ARG A 118 -26.68 -0.25 -5.97
C ARG A 118 -28.03 0.44 -6.11
N ARG A 119 -28.22 1.23 -7.17
CA ARG A 119 -29.48 1.92 -7.43
C ARG A 119 -30.61 0.92 -7.72
N GLU A 120 -30.33 -0.11 -8.51
CA GLU A 120 -31.27 -1.18 -8.85
C GLU A 120 -31.67 -1.99 -7.61
N ALA A 121 -30.69 -2.42 -6.80
CA ALA A 121 -30.92 -3.15 -5.55
C ALA A 121 -31.72 -2.33 -4.51
N LEU A 122 -31.52 -1.00 -4.44
CA LEU A 122 -32.32 -0.13 -3.57
C LEU A 122 -33.78 -0.01 -4.04
N ILE A 123 -34.02 -0.01 -5.35
CA ILE A 123 -35.36 0.02 -5.94
C ILE A 123 -36.08 -1.31 -5.70
N GLU A 124 -35.37 -2.43 -5.89
CA GLU A 124 -35.89 -3.78 -5.72
C GLU A 124 -35.93 -4.25 -4.25
N ARG A 125 -35.36 -3.46 -3.33
CA ARG A 125 -35.15 -3.80 -1.92
C ARG A 125 -34.41 -5.13 -1.73
N ASP A 126 -33.49 -5.44 -2.64
CA ASP A 126 -32.67 -6.64 -2.55
C ASP A 126 -31.59 -6.45 -1.48
N LYS A 127 -31.87 -6.98 -0.29
CA LYS A 127 -30.97 -6.92 0.86
C LYS A 127 -29.65 -7.66 0.61
N LEU A 128 -29.66 -8.72 -0.21
CA LEU A 128 -28.48 -9.54 -0.47
C LEU A 128 -27.49 -8.78 -1.35
N ILE A 129 -27.96 -8.14 -2.42
CA ILE A 129 -27.09 -7.35 -3.31
C ILE A 129 -26.50 -6.14 -2.56
N ILE A 130 -27.28 -5.49 -1.69
CA ILE A 130 -26.79 -4.38 -0.86
C ILE A 130 -25.67 -4.88 0.07
N GLU A 131 -25.85 -6.01 0.77
CA GLU A 131 -24.83 -6.56 1.67
C GLU A 131 -23.55 -6.96 0.92
N LEU A 132 -23.67 -7.51 -0.31
CA LEU A 132 -22.52 -7.84 -1.14
C LEU A 132 -21.75 -6.59 -1.58
N LEU A 133 -22.46 -5.52 -1.95
CA LEU A 133 -21.84 -4.25 -2.32
C LEU A 133 -21.12 -3.60 -1.13
N GLU A 134 -21.72 -3.62 0.05
CA GLU A 134 -21.09 -3.09 1.27
C GLU A 134 -19.81 -3.87 1.62
N LYS A 135 -19.83 -5.20 1.56
CA LYS A 135 -18.63 -6.04 1.76
C LYS A 135 -17.53 -5.73 0.75
N GLN A 136 -17.89 -5.49 -0.52
CA GLN A 136 -16.93 -5.11 -1.54
C GLN A 136 -16.33 -3.72 -1.28
N ASP A 137 -17.14 -2.74 -0.88
CA ASP A 137 -16.69 -1.39 -0.53
C ASP A 137 -15.73 -1.41 0.68
N GLU A 138 -16.03 -2.21 1.70
CA GLU A 138 -15.15 -2.44 2.86
C GLU A 138 -13.82 -3.07 2.44
N GLN A 139 -13.86 -4.09 1.58
CA GLN A 139 -12.66 -4.74 1.05
C GLN A 139 -11.82 -3.77 0.20
N LYS A 140 -12.45 -2.94 -0.63
CA LYS A 140 -11.78 -1.92 -1.45
C LYS A 140 -11.11 -0.87 -0.56
N SER A 141 -11.84 -0.33 0.42
CA SER A 141 -11.30 0.66 1.37
C SER A 141 -10.13 0.12 2.18
N SER A 142 -10.22 -1.12 2.66
CA SER A 142 -9.13 -1.82 3.34
C SER A 142 -7.92 -2.02 2.43
N HIS A 143 -8.15 -2.42 1.18
CA HIS A 143 -7.11 -2.58 0.17
C HIS A 143 -6.41 -1.24 -0.14
N GLU A 144 -7.16 -0.16 -0.37
CA GLU A 144 -6.62 1.18 -0.60
C GLU A 144 -5.77 1.68 0.58
N THR A 145 -6.23 1.44 1.81
CA THR A 145 -5.46 1.78 3.02
C THR A 145 -4.14 1.03 3.05
N ASN A 146 -4.14 -0.27 2.73
CA ASN A 146 -2.92 -1.07 2.67
C ASN A 146 -1.97 -0.60 1.55
N MET A 147 -2.51 -0.21 0.40
CA MET A 147 -1.72 0.33 -0.72
C MET A 147 -1.10 1.70 -0.40
N ASN A 148 -1.81 2.54 0.38
CA ASN A 148 -1.29 3.82 0.87
C ASN A 148 -0.13 3.61 1.84
N ILE A 149 -0.26 2.66 2.77
CA ILE A 149 0.81 2.30 3.72
C ILE A 149 2.00 1.69 2.98
N GLY A 150 1.77 0.79 2.02
CA GLY A 150 2.81 0.21 1.18
C GLY A 150 3.55 1.25 0.33
N PHE A 151 2.83 2.24 -0.21
CA PHE A 151 3.44 3.38 -0.90
C PHE A 151 4.34 4.18 0.04
N GLY A 152 3.84 4.50 1.23
CA GLY A 152 4.61 5.19 2.26
C GLY A 152 5.91 4.46 2.62
N LEU A 153 5.85 3.12 2.75
CA LEU A 153 7.03 2.29 2.99
C LEU A 153 8.08 2.44 1.88
N VAL A 154 7.67 2.36 0.61
CA VAL A 154 8.59 2.48 -0.53
C VAL A 154 9.23 3.87 -0.56
N ILE A 155 8.45 4.93 -0.35
CA ILE A 155 8.97 6.31 -0.31
C ILE A 155 9.91 6.51 0.88
N MET A 156 9.56 6.01 2.07
CA MET A 156 10.43 6.08 3.24
C MET A 156 11.73 5.30 3.04
N PHE A 157 11.70 4.14 2.38
CA PHE A 157 12.89 3.40 2.01
C PHE A 157 13.78 4.20 1.04
N ALA A 158 13.18 4.80 0.01
CA ALA A 158 13.90 5.65 -0.93
C ALA A 158 14.52 6.87 -0.24
N VAL A 159 13.77 7.56 0.63
CA VAL A 159 14.27 8.69 1.43
C VAL A 159 15.42 8.25 2.33
N ASN A 160 15.26 7.14 3.06
CA ASN A 160 16.30 6.61 3.94
C ASN A 160 17.58 6.24 3.15
N TYR A 161 17.45 5.71 1.93
CA TYR A 161 18.60 5.42 1.08
C TYR A 161 19.26 6.68 0.50
N LEU A 162 18.48 7.70 0.13
CA LEU A 162 18.96 8.93 -0.51
C LEU A 162 19.55 9.96 0.46
N ILE A 163 19.23 9.88 1.76
CA ILE A 163 19.87 10.74 2.77
C ILE A 163 21.37 10.44 2.76
N LEU A 164 22.16 11.44 2.34
CA LEU A 164 23.61 11.34 2.28
C LEU A 164 24.14 11.04 3.68
N GLY A 165 24.67 9.83 3.83
CA GLY A 165 25.36 9.46 5.05
C GLY A 165 26.60 10.34 5.24
N THR A 166 27.01 10.53 6.48
CA THR A 166 28.35 11.09 6.76
C THR A 166 29.39 9.98 6.67
N ASP A 167 30.66 10.30 6.42
CA ASP A 167 31.74 9.30 6.27
C ASP A 167 31.86 8.28 7.43
N GLN A 168 31.26 8.57 8.59
CA GLN A 168 31.28 7.73 9.80
C GLN A 168 29.95 6.99 10.09
N ALA A 169 28.86 7.35 9.41
CA ALA A 169 27.53 6.78 9.65
C ALA A 169 26.75 6.71 8.33
N LEU A 170 26.41 5.49 7.92
CA LEU A 170 25.50 5.21 6.81
C LEU A 170 24.08 5.07 7.37
N THR A 171 23.04 5.31 6.58
CA THR A 171 21.66 4.99 6.99
C THR A 171 21.44 3.48 7.04
N LEU A 172 20.31 3.02 7.60
CA LEU A 172 19.97 1.59 7.67
C LEU A 172 19.85 0.96 6.28
N ALA A 173 19.24 1.66 5.31
CA ALA A 173 19.14 1.19 3.93
C ALA A 173 20.51 1.15 3.23
N GLN A 174 21.39 2.12 3.49
CA GLN A 174 22.75 2.13 2.94
C GLN A 174 23.60 1.03 3.58
N THR A 175 23.50 0.83 4.90
CA THR A 175 24.17 -0.25 5.62
C THR A 175 23.74 -1.61 5.07
N ALA A 176 22.45 -1.83 4.85
CA ALA A 176 21.94 -3.06 4.25
C ALA A 176 22.54 -3.33 2.86
N ALA A 177 22.80 -2.28 2.08
CA ALA A 177 23.42 -2.39 0.76
C ALA A 177 24.95 -2.66 0.83
N THR A 178 25.64 -2.18 1.87
CA THR A 178 27.12 -2.34 2.00
C THR A 178 27.55 -3.59 2.75
N VAL A 179 26.70 -4.15 3.61
CA VAL A 179 26.97 -5.38 4.39
C VAL A 179 27.53 -6.54 3.55
N PRO A 180 27.01 -6.84 2.34
CA PRO A 180 27.58 -7.91 1.51
C PRO A 180 29.05 -7.75 1.14
N GLY A 181 29.55 -6.51 1.07
CA GLY A 181 30.94 -6.20 0.73
C GLY A 181 31.90 -6.30 1.91
N ILE A 182 31.39 -6.32 3.16
CA ILE A 182 32.19 -6.30 4.39
C ILE A 182 32.40 -7.72 4.93
N ILE A 183 31.42 -8.61 4.74
CA ILE A 183 31.47 -9.97 5.29
C ILE A 183 32.35 -10.87 4.42
N ALA A 184 33.43 -11.40 5.01
CA ALA A 184 34.27 -12.40 4.39
C ALA A 184 33.55 -13.77 4.40
N GLY A 185 32.98 -14.16 3.26
CA GLY A 185 32.38 -15.48 3.07
C GLY A 185 31.47 -15.53 1.85
N PHE A 186 31.86 -16.28 0.82
CA PHE A 186 31.13 -16.36 -0.46
C PHE A 186 29.65 -16.71 -0.27
N TRP A 187 29.35 -17.77 0.49
CA TRP A 187 27.97 -18.24 0.72
C TRP A 187 27.13 -17.26 1.54
N ILE A 188 27.74 -16.59 2.54
CA ILE A 188 27.04 -15.65 3.40
C ILE A 188 26.76 -14.36 2.63
N SER A 189 27.75 -13.82 1.92
CA SER A 189 27.59 -12.64 1.06
C SER A 189 26.55 -12.87 -0.03
N LEU A 190 26.57 -14.03 -0.70
CA LEU A 190 25.60 -14.40 -1.72
C LEU A 190 24.17 -14.47 -1.16
N SER A 191 24.01 -15.07 0.03
CA SER A 191 22.69 -15.19 0.69
C SER A 191 22.12 -13.82 1.06
N ILE A 192 22.96 -12.92 1.58
CA ILE A 192 22.54 -11.56 1.95
C ILE A 192 22.17 -10.75 0.71
N GLN A 193 22.95 -10.83 -0.37
CA GLN A 193 22.62 -10.17 -1.64
C GLN A 193 21.31 -10.69 -2.22
N PHE A 194 21.06 -11.99 -2.17
CA PHE A 194 19.82 -12.58 -2.66
C PHE A 194 18.60 -12.09 -1.86
N VAL A 195 18.68 -12.09 -0.52
CA VAL A 195 17.61 -11.57 0.36
C VAL A 195 17.36 -10.09 0.11
N PHE A 196 18.42 -9.28 0.01
CA PHE A 196 18.30 -7.85 -0.28
C PHE A 196 17.68 -7.62 -1.67
N GLY A 197 18.12 -8.38 -2.69
CA GLY A 197 17.56 -8.33 -4.04
C GLY A 197 16.07 -8.67 -4.07
N ILE A 198 15.65 -9.73 -3.39
CA ILE A 198 14.22 -10.08 -3.23
C ILE A 198 13.46 -8.93 -2.58
N PHE A 199 14.01 -8.31 -1.54
CA PHE A 199 13.37 -7.19 -0.85
C PHE A 199 13.18 -5.98 -1.79
N ILE A 200 14.18 -5.64 -2.60
CA ILE A 200 14.05 -4.58 -3.61
C ILE A 200 12.98 -4.91 -4.65
N ILE A 201 12.96 -6.16 -5.15
CA ILE A 201 11.93 -6.62 -6.10
C ILE A 201 10.54 -6.50 -5.47
N PHE A 202 10.39 -6.92 -4.21
CA PHE A 202 9.15 -6.79 -3.46
C PHE A 202 8.71 -5.32 -3.36
N LEU A 203 9.61 -4.38 -3.05
CA LEU A 203 9.29 -2.96 -3.01
C LEU A 203 8.85 -2.42 -4.39
N LEU A 204 9.48 -2.87 -5.47
CA LEU A 204 9.08 -2.50 -6.83
C LEU A 204 7.69 -3.04 -7.19
N VAL A 205 7.36 -4.26 -6.77
CA VAL A 205 6.02 -4.83 -6.95
C VAL A 205 4.99 -4.03 -6.17
N VAL A 206 5.25 -3.69 -4.90
CA VAL A 206 4.36 -2.87 -4.08
C VAL A 206 4.16 -1.49 -4.71
N LEU A 207 5.22 -0.85 -5.21
CA LEU A 207 5.13 0.43 -5.90
C LEU A 207 4.27 0.33 -7.17
N THR A 208 4.49 -0.72 -7.96
CA THR A 208 3.73 -0.96 -9.19
C THR A 208 2.27 -1.20 -8.89
N MET A 209 1.94 -2.05 -7.91
CA MET A 209 0.56 -2.30 -7.47
C MET A 209 -0.09 -1.02 -6.95
N SER A 210 0.63 -0.22 -6.16
CA SER A 210 0.11 1.02 -5.59
C SER A 210 -0.18 2.09 -6.64
N LEU A 211 0.58 2.11 -7.75
CA LEU A 211 0.45 3.06 -8.87
C LEU A 211 -0.33 2.50 -10.08
N THR A 212 -0.80 1.26 -10.01
CA THR A 212 -1.66 0.70 -11.05
C THR A 212 -3.11 1.10 -10.75
N PRO A 213 -3.79 1.82 -11.67
CA PRO A 213 -5.18 2.18 -11.47
C PRO A 213 -6.02 0.91 -11.41
N ASP A 214 -6.91 0.85 -10.43
CA ASP A 214 -7.76 -0.31 -10.19
C ASP A 214 -8.76 -0.45 -11.36
N THR A 215 -8.44 -1.33 -12.33
CA THR A 215 -9.24 -1.44 -13.56
C THR A 215 -10.52 -2.28 -13.39
N ASN A 216 -10.74 -2.85 -12.20
CA ASN A 216 -11.85 -3.74 -11.90
C ASN A 216 -12.90 -3.11 -10.98
N GLU A 217 -13.32 -1.89 -11.31
CA GLU A 217 -14.51 -1.28 -10.68
C GLU A 217 -15.83 -1.93 -11.13
N LYS A 218 -15.81 -3.13 -11.75
CA LYS A 218 -17.01 -3.77 -12.25
C LYS A 218 -17.42 -4.91 -11.33
N PHE A 219 -18.68 -4.90 -10.94
CA PHE A 219 -19.35 -5.93 -10.18
C PHE A 219 -19.83 -7.02 -11.14
N TYR A 220 -19.51 -8.28 -10.86
CA TYR A 220 -20.06 -9.39 -11.61
C TYR A 220 -21.52 -9.59 -11.19
N LEU A 221 -22.43 -9.28 -12.10
CA LEU A 221 -23.85 -9.57 -11.95
C LEU A 221 -24.33 -10.11 -13.30
N PRO A 222 -24.53 -11.44 -13.42
CA PRO A 222 -24.89 -12.04 -14.69
C PRO A 222 -26.18 -11.43 -15.22
N GLU A 223 -26.20 -11.15 -16.53
CA GLU A 223 -27.37 -10.61 -17.18
C GLU A 223 -28.55 -11.58 -17.07
N SER A 224 -29.72 -11.06 -16.71
CA SER A 224 -30.93 -11.89 -16.66
C SER A 224 -31.34 -12.32 -18.08
N ASP A 225 -32.00 -13.48 -18.20
CA ASP A 225 -32.47 -13.97 -19.51
C ASP A 225 -33.37 -12.97 -20.23
N MET A 226 -34.15 -12.18 -19.48
CA MET A 226 -35.01 -11.13 -20.02
C MET A 226 -34.22 -9.96 -20.60
N GLU A 227 -33.17 -9.49 -19.93
CA GLU A 227 -32.30 -8.43 -20.43
C GLU A 227 -31.51 -8.87 -21.66
N LYS A 228 -31.01 -10.11 -21.64
CA LYS A 228 -30.30 -10.70 -22.78
C LYS A 228 -31.20 -10.81 -24.02
N ALA A 229 -32.46 -11.21 -23.82
CA ALA A 229 -33.46 -11.23 -24.90
C ALA A 229 -33.76 -9.82 -25.43
N ALA A 230 -33.95 -8.83 -24.55
CA ALA A 230 -34.21 -7.44 -24.92
C ALA A 230 -33.02 -6.79 -25.66
N ARG A 231 -31.78 -7.08 -25.27
CA ARG A 231 -30.58 -6.62 -25.99
C ARG A 231 -30.51 -7.24 -27.38
N THR A 232 -30.67 -8.56 -27.48
CA THR A 232 -30.63 -9.27 -28.77
C THR A 232 -31.69 -8.73 -29.72
N GLU A 233 -32.87 -8.38 -29.22
CA GLU A 233 -33.93 -7.74 -30.00
C GLU A 233 -33.54 -6.32 -30.48
N ARG A 234 -32.94 -5.50 -29.61
CA ARG A 234 -32.45 -4.15 -29.99
C ARG A 234 -31.33 -4.22 -31.03
N GLU A 235 -30.39 -5.15 -30.89
CA GLU A 235 -29.32 -5.36 -31.87
C GLU A 235 -29.87 -5.82 -33.22
N ARG A 236 -30.88 -6.70 -33.22
CA ARG A 236 -31.59 -7.10 -34.45
C ARG A 236 -32.30 -5.90 -35.09
N LYS A 237 -32.98 -5.06 -34.31
CA LYS A 237 -33.66 -3.84 -34.80
C LYS A 237 -32.67 -2.80 -35.37
N MET A 238 -31.53 -2.59 -34.73
CA MET A 238 -30.48 -1.69 -35.23
C MET A 238 -29.83 -2.20 -36.51
N LYS A 239 -29.57 -3.51 -36.62
CA LYS A 239 -29.07 -4.11 -37.88
C LYS A 239 -30.11 -4.06 -39.01
N SER A 240 -31.39 -4.21 -38.68
CA SER A 240 -32.49 -4.12 -39.67
C SER A 240 -32.75 -2.69 -40.14
N SER A 241 -32.65 -1.69 -39.28
CA SER A 241 -32.90 -0.28 -39.64
C SER A 241 -31.78 0.34 -40.48
N ALA A 242 -30.57 -0.20 -40.43
CA ALA A 242 -29.46 0.23 -41.30
C ALA A 242 -29.55 -0.34 -42.73
N GLY A 243 -30.55 -1.17 -43.02
CA GLY A 243 -30.75 -1.86 -44.30
C GLY A 243 -31.90 -1.33 -45.16
N VAL A 244 -32.44 -0.13 -44.89
CA VAL A 244 -33.39 0.51 -45.81
C VAL A 244 -32.59 1.22 -46.92
N HIS A 245 -32.07 0.43 -47.86
CA HIS A 245 -31.83 0.95 -49.20
C HIS A 245 -33.20 1.24 -49.83
N LEU A 246 -33.52 2.52 -49.99
CA LEU A 246 -34.57 2.96 -50.89
C LEU A 246 -34.09 2.68 -52.31
N ASP A 247 -34.66 1.65 -52.93
CA ASP A 247 -34.75 1.53 -54.39
C ASP A 247 -35.69 2.60 -54.95
#